data_AF-A0A1V4X3I6-F1
#
_entry.id   AF-A0A1V4X3I6-F1
#
_cell.length_a   1.000
_cell.length_b   1.000
_cell.length_c   1.000
_cell.angle_alpha   90.00
_cell.angle_beta   90.00
_cell.angle_gamma   90.00
#
_symmetry.space_group_name_H-M   'P 1'
#
loop_
_entity.id
_entity.type
_entity.pdbx_description
1 polymer ?
#
loop_
_entity_poly.entity_id
_entity_poly.type
_entity_poly.pdbx_seq_one_letter_code
_entity_poly.pdbx_strand_id
1 'polypeptide(L)'
;MGTLFIPMAECLSSREYWIAFTLRSRGKLFIDDGARKAILENGKSLLPSGIERVEGEFAVGDPVLVIGSDGKAVAKGLVNYNAQELHKIQGLKSSKIEQVLGYKHYDEVIHRDNMAVQKGQKTRG
;
A
#
# COMPACT_ATOMS: atom_id res chain seq x y z
N MET A 1 -11.33 -26.58 6.50
CA MET A 1 -12.04 -25.31 6.78
C MET A 1 -11.11 -24.46 7.62
N GLY A 2 -10.26 -23.67 6.96
CA GLY A 2 -9.19 -22.91 7.63
C GLY A 2 -9.67 -21.52 7.98
N THR A 3 -9.68 -21.19 9.26
CA THR A 3 -10.01 -19.85 9.77
C THR A 3 -8.78 -18.97 9.62
N LEU A 4 -8.81 -17.97 8.72
CA LEU A 4 -7.74 -16.97 8.63
C LEU A 4 -8.05 -15.84 9.61
N PHE A 5 -7.54 -15.98 10.84
CA PHE A 5 -7.47 -14.89 11.79
C PHE A 5 -6.44 -13.87 11.29
N ILE A 6 -6.87 -12.65 10.97
CA ILE A 6 -5.96 -11.51 10.78
C ILE A 6 -6.27 -10.44 11.84
N PRO A 7 -5.77 -10.58 13.09
CA PRO A 7 -5.73 -9.48 14.02
C PRO A 7 -4.37 -8.79 13.86
N MET A 8 -4.27 -7.80 12.97
CA MET A 8 -3.04 -7.01 12.84
C MET A 8 -3.35 -5.52 12.69
N ALA A 9 -4.19 -5.01 13.57
CA ALA A 9 -4.48 -3.58 13.67
C ALA A 9 -3.96 -2.94 14.96
N GLU A 10 -3.64 -3.74 15.99
CA GLU A 10 -3.24 -3.20 17.29
C GLU A 10 -1.77 -3.50 17.56
N CYS A 11 -0.93 -2.52 17.22
CA CYS A 11 0.40 -2.36 17.80
C CYS A 11 1.43 -3.47 17.52
N LEU A 12 1.73 -3.75 16.24
CA LEU A 12 3.10 -4.17 15.92
C LEU A 12 4.01 -3.01 16.32
N SER A 13 4.76 -3.21 17.40
CA SER A 13 5.63 -2.21 18.00
C SER A 13 6.47 -1.53 16.91
N SER A 14 6.68 -0.21 16.99
CA SER A 14 7.40 0.58 15.97
C SER A 14 8.77 -0.03 15.56
N ARG A 15 9.34 -0.89 16.40
CA ARG A 15 10.56 -1.66 16.15
C ARG A 15 10.38 -2.79 15.13
N GLU A 16 9.33 -3.59 15.24
CA GLU A 16 9.00 -4.65 14.28
C GLU A 16 8.54 -4.05 12.95
N TYR A 17 7.83 -2.92 13.04
CA TYR A 17 7.42 -2.10 11.92
C TYR A 17 8.63 -1.77 11.03
N TRP A 18 9.68 -1.15 11.59
CA TRP A 18 10.89 -0.80 10.83
C TRP A 18 11.56 -1.99 10.16
N ILE A 19 11.55 -3.18 10.78
CA ILE A 19 12.15 -4.38 10.18
C ILE A 19 11.43 -4.73 8.87
N ALA A 20 10.09 -4.73 8.86
CA ALA A 20 9.31 -4.96 7.64
C ALA A 20 9.61 -3.92 6.53
N PHE A 21 9.92 -2.68 6.91
CA PHE A 21 10.37 -1.64 5.97
C PHE A 21 11.84 -1.78 5.53
N THR A 22 12.69 -2.46 6.29
CA THR A 22 14.06 -2.81 5.85
C THR A 22 14.12 -4.04 4.95
N LEU A 23 13.15 -4.96 5.04
CA LEU A 23 13.08 -6.15 4.19
C LEU A 23 12.97 -5.79 2.71
N ARG A 24 13.47 -6.64 1.80
CA ARG A 24 13.34 -6.39 0.36
C ARG A 24 11.85 -6.32 -0.02
N SER A 25 11.43 -5.28 -0.73
CA SER A 25 10.05 -5.16 -1.19
C SER A 25 9.72 -6.30 -2.16
N ARG A 26 8.56 -6.93 -2.00
CA ARG A 26 8.08 -8.03 -2.84
C ARG A 26 7.42 -7.56 -4.14
N GLY A 27 6.95 -6.31 -4.16
CA GLY A 27 6.36 -5.68 -5.34
C GLY A 27 6.42 -4.16 -5.33
N LYS A 28 5.83 -3.57 -6.36
CA LYS A 28 5.71 -2.14 -6.56
C LYS A 28 4.28 -1.77 -6.95
N LEU A 29 3.79 -0.67 -6.40
CA LEU A 29 2.54 -0.03 -6.78
C LEU A 29 2.87 1.32 -7.40
N PHE A 30 2.43 1.55 -8.63
CA PHE A 30 2.55 2.83 -9.31
C PHE A 30 1.26 3.61 -9.09
N ILE A 31 1.41 4.86 -8.67
CA ILE A 31 0.29 5.70 -8.26
C ILE A 31 0.22 6.99 -9.06
N ASP A 32 -0.99 7.50 -9.22
CA ASP A 32 -1.23 8.79 -9.86
C ASP A 32 -0.74 9.96 -8.98
N ASP A 33 -0.72 11.16 -9.58
CA ASP A 33 -0.25 12.37 -8.89
C ASP A 33 -1.13 12.80 -7.71
N GLY A 34 -2.44 12.54 -7.78
CA GLY A 34 -3.39 12.83 -6.71
C GLY A 34 -3.16 11.94 -5.49
N ALA A 35 -2.97 10.64 -5.70
CA ALA A 35 -2.59 9.70 -4.66
C ALA A 35 -1.22 10.03 -4.07
N ARG A 36 -0.24 10.40 -4.92
CA ARG A 36 1.08 10.83 -4.47
C ARG A 36 1.01 12.04 -3.55
N LYS A 37 0.27 13.09 -3.93
CA LYS A 37 0.06 14.29 -3.11
C LYS A 37 -0.69 13.97 -1.83
N ALA A 38 -1.72 13.13 -1.88
CA ALA A 38 -2.47 12.72 -0.71
C ALA A 38 -1.59 12.02 0.33
N ILE A 39 -0.66 11.17 -0.10
CA ILE A 39 0.31 10.48 0.76
C ILE A 39 1.35 11.47 1.31
N LEU A 40 1.98 12.26 0.45
CA LEU A 40 3.09 13.14 0.83
C LEU A 40 2.65 14.32 1.70
N GLU A 41 1.54 14.97 1.36
CA GLU A 41 1.11 16.22 1.98
C GLU A 41 0.13 15.99 3.13
N ASN A 42 -0.74 14.97 3.01
CA ASN A 42 -1.84 14.76 3.94
C ASN A 42 -1.69 13.50 4.79
N GLY A 43 -0.65 12.68 4.57
CA GLY A 43 -0.46 11.41 5.28
C GLY A 43 -1.67 10.48 5.17
N LYS A 44 -2.36 10.49 4.02
CA LYS A 44 -3.54 9.67 3.77
C LYS A 44 -3.16 8.26 3.35
N SER A 45 -4.09 7.33 3.55
CA SER A 45 -4.00 5.95 3.06
C SER A 45 -4.02 5.90 1.53
N LEU A 46 -3.44 4.84 0.96
CA LEU A 46 -3.50 4.57 -0.47
C LEU A 46 -4.79 3.82 -0.80
N LEU A 47 -5.66 4.44 -1.59
CA LEU A 47 -6.88 3.83 -2.11
C LEU A 47 -6.62 3.13 -3.45
N PRO A 48 -7.42 2.11 -3.82
CA PRO A 48 -7.28 1.42 -5.10
C PRO A 48 -7.45 2.36 -6.31
N SER A 49 -8.27 3.40 -6.16
CA SER A 49 -8.51 4.40 -7.20
C SER A 49 -7.25 5.17 -7.60
N GLY A 50 -6.28 5.23 -6.69
CA GLY A 50 -5.00 5.91 -6.88
C GLY A 50 -3.91 5.07 -7.53
N ILE A 51 -4.18 3.79 -7.82
CA ILE A 51 -3.21 2.84 -8.35
C ILE A 51 -3.40 2.73 -9.86
N GLU A 52 -2.33 3.03 -10.60
CA GLU A 52 -2.29 2.95 -12.07
C GLU A 52 -1.72 1.62 -12.55
N ARG A 53 -0.77 1.04 -11.79
CA ARG A 53 -0.11 -0.20 -12.16
C ARG A 53 0.41 -0.95 -10.94
N VAL A 54 0.37 -2.28 -11.02
CA VAL A 54 0.90 -3.19 -10.01
C VAL A 54 1.98 -4.06 -10.64
N GLU A 55 3.10 -4.24 -9.94
CA GLU A 55 4.20 -5.11 -10.35
C GLU A 55 4.68 -6.00 -9.20
N GLY A 56 5.08 -7.23 -9.53
CA GLY A 56 5.59 -8.22 -8.59
C GLY A 56 4.52 -9.14 -8.03
N GLU A 57 4.94 -10.07 -7.18
CA GLU A 57 4.08 -11.03 -6.51
C GLU A 57 4.22 -10.87 -5.01
N PHE A 58 3.08 -10.66 -4.35
CA PHE A 58 3.02 -10.37 -2.91
C PHE A 58 1.65 -10.75 -2.36
N ALA A 59 1.63 -11.10 -1.08
CA ALA A 59 0.44 -11.44 -0.31
C ALA A 59 0.00 -10.30 0.61
N VAL A 60 -1.15 -10.46 1.25
CA VAL A 60 -1.61 -9.55 2.31
C VAL A 60 -0.55 -9.48 3.42
N GLY A 61 -0.20 -8.28 3.85
CA GLY A 61 0.83 -8.01 4.85
C GLY A 61 2.26 -7.90 4.29
N ASP A 62 2.49 -8.19 3.01
CA ASP A 62 3.83 -8.05 2.43
C ASP A 62 4.22 -6.58 2.20
N PRO A 63 5.51 -6.25 2.33
CA PRO A 63 6.02 -4.91 2.05
C PRO A 63 6.15 -4.65 0.55
N VAL A 64 5.53 -3.57 0.07
CA VAL A 64 5.62 -3.09 -1.32
C VAL A 64 6.14 -1.65 -1.39
N LEU A 65 6.84 -1.33 -2.47
CA LEU A 65 7.24 0.06 -2.77
C LEU A 65 6.10 0.79 -3.47
N VAL A 66 5.87 2.03 -3.07
CA VAL A 66 4.93 2.95 -3.72
C VAL A 66 5.74 3.92 -4.58
N ILE A 67 5.52 3.86 -5.89
CA ILE A 67 6.24 4.63 -6.91
C ILE A 67 5.30 5.71 -7.47
N GLY A 68 5.71 6.96 -7.40
CA GLY A 68 4.96 8.06 -7.98
C GLY A 68 5.03 8.08 -9.51
N SER A 69 4.18 8.87 -10.13
CA SER A 69 4.16 9.12 -11.58
C SER A 69 5.49 9.67 -12.14
N ASP A 70 6.35 10.24 -11.29
CA ASP A 70 7.72 10.67 -11.63
C ASP A 70 8.76 9.54 -11.59
N GLY A 71 8.33 8.30 -11.35
CA GLY A 71 9.18 7.11 -11.28
C GLY A 71 9.99 6.99 -9.98
N LYS A 72 9.80 7.91 -9.02
CA LYS A 72 10.51 7.90 -7.74
C LYS A 72 9.72 7.14 -6.68
N ALA A 73 10.43 6.48 -5.76
CA ALA A 73 9.82 5.90 -4.59
C ALA A 73 9.30 7.01 -3.66
N VAL A 74 8.01 6.97 -3.37
CA VAL A 74 7.29 7.93 -2.53
C VAL A 74 7.19 7.39 -1.11
N ALA A 75 6.85 6.11 -1.01
CA ALA A 75 6.64 5.44 0.25
C ALA A 75 6.93 3.95 0.11
N LYS A 76 6.92 3.28 1.24
CA LYS A 76 6.80 1.84 1.33
C LYS A 76 5.65 1.54 2.28
N GLY A 77 4.93 0.45 2.05
CA GLY A 77 3.81 0.08 2.91
C GLY A 77 3.51 -1.41 2.93
N LEU A 78 2.72 -1.84 3.90
CA LEU A 78 2.16 -3.20 3.96
C LEU A 78 0.80 -3.20 3.27
N VAL A 79 0.59 -4.15 2.35
CA VAL A 79 -0.65 -4.21 1.58
C VAL A 79 -1.76 -4.98 2.29
N ASN A 80 -2.99 -4.52 2.12
CA ASN A 80 -4.20 -5.19 2.63
C ASN A 80 -4.82 -6.19 1.62
N TYR A 81 -4.29 -6.22 0.39
CA TYR A 81 -4.75 -7.06 -0.72
C TYR A 81 -3.53 -7.69 -1.41
N ASN A 82 -3.67 -8.91 -1.90
CA ASN A 82 -2.59 -9.55 -2.66
C ASN A 82 -2.50 -8.98 -4.09
N ALA A 83 -1.42 -9.33 -4.80
CA ALA A 83 -1.19 -8.83 -6.16
C ALA A 83 -2.35 -9.14 -7.13
N GLN A 84 -2.91 -10.35 -7.08
CA GLN A 84 -3.99 -10.76 -7.99
C GLN A 84 -5.29 -9.99 -7.74
N GLU A 85 -5.62 -9.70 -6.49
CA GLU A 85 -6.75 -8.87 -6.11
C GLU A 85 -6.53 -7.42 -6.55
N LEU A 86 -5.35 -6.86 -6.30
CA LEU A 86 -5.03 -5.50 -6.71
C LEU A 86 -5.08 -5.30 -8.22
N HIS A 87 -4.69 -6.29 -9.01
CA HIS A 87 -4.84 -6.24 -10.47
C HIS A 87 -6.30 -6.08 -10.91
N LYS A 88 -7.25 -6.61 -10.14
CA LYS A 88 -8.69 -6.52 -10.43
C LYS A 88 -9.30 -5.20 -9.96
N ILE A 89 -8.79 -4.63 -8.87
CA ILE A 89 -9.39 -3.44 -8.24
C ILE A 89 -8.63 -2.12 -8.47
N GLN A 90 -7.43 -2.16 -9.06
CA GLN A 90 -6.67 -0.94 -9.40
C GLN A 90 -7.50 0.01 -10.27
N GLY A 91 -7.41 1.31 -9.98
CA GLY A 91 -8.19 2.36 -10.64
C GLY A 91 -9.67 2.40 -10.27
N LEU A 92 -10.18 1.45 -9.46
CA LEU A 92 -11.57 1.45 -9.02
C LEU A 92 -11.77 2.24 -7.72
N LYS A 93 -12.98 2.76 -7.53
CA LYS A 93 -13.41 3.31 -6.25
C LYS A 93 -13.51 2.18 -5.22
N SER A 94 -13.21 2.47 -3.95
CA SER A 94 -13.28 1.48 -2.86
C SER A 94 -14.67 0.83 -2.72
N SER A 95 -15.74 1.55 -3.09
CA SER A 95 -17.11 1.03 -3.15
C SER A 95 -17.31 -0.12 -4.15
N LYS A 96 -16.43 -0.29 -5.14
CA LYS A 96 -16.50 -1.38 -6.12
C LYS A 96 -15.70 -2.62 -5.70
N ILE A 97 -14.92 -2.57 -4.63
CA ILE A 97 -14.08 -3.70 -4.20
C ILE A 97 -14.94 -4.94 -3.94
N GLU A 98 -16.01 -4.79 -3.15
CA GLU A 98 -16.90 -5.91 -2.79
C GLU A 98 -17.55 -6.54 -4.02
N GLN A 99 -17.93 -5.72 -5.01
CA GLN A 99 -18.53 -6.20 -6.26
C GLN A 99 -17.55 -7.03 -7.10
N VAL A 100 -16.26 -6.71 -7.05
CA VAL A 100 -15.23 -7.35 -7.88
C VAL A 100 -14.59 -8.56 -7.19
N LEU A 101 -14.38 -8.48 -5.87
CA LEU A 101 -13.72 -9.53 -5.09
C LEU A 101 -14.70 -10.44 -4.35
N GLY A 102 -15.96 -10.03 -4.18
CA GLY A 102 -16.97 -10.74 -3.38
C GLY A 102 -16.89 -10.45 -1.88
N TYR A 103 -15.92 -9.64 -1.44
CA TYR A 103 -15.75 -9.19 -0.07
C TYR A 103 -15.01 -7.85 -0.03
N LYS A 104 -15.11 -7.12 1.09
CA LYS A 104 -14.33 -5.91 1.35
C LYS A 104 -13.97 -5.81 2.82
N HIS A 105 -12.72 -6.12 3.15
CA HIS A 105 -12.21 -5.96 4.52
C HIS A 105 -11.68 -4.55 4.80
N TYR A 106 -11.14 -3.88 3.78
CA TYR A 106 -10.55 -2.56 3.91
C TYR A 106 -10.89 -1.69 2.70
N ASP A 107 -11.15 -0.39 2.89
CA ASP A 107 -11.31 0.53 1.76
C ASP A 107 -9.97 0.89 1.11
N GLU A 108 -8.89 0.83 1.89
CA GLU A 108 -7.53 1.14 1.45
C GLU A 108 -6.70 -0.10 1.11
N VAL A 109 -5.81 0.08 0.14
CA VAL A 109 -4.78 -0.88 -0.23
C VAL A 109 -3.61 -0.84 0.76
N ILE A 110 -3.23 0.34 1.24
CA ILE A 110 -2.25 0.53 2.30
C ILE A 110 -2.80 1.57 3.26
N HIS A 111 -3.00 1.20 4.52
CA HIS A 111 -3.42 2.13 5.57
C HIS A 111 -2.30 3.13 5.88
N ARG A 112 -2.62 4.38 6.24
CA ARG A 112 -1.62 5.41 6.55
C ARG A 112 -0.63 4.99 7.65
N ASP A 113 -1.13 4.34 8.69
CA ASP A 113 -0.30 3.86 9.81
C ASP A 113 0.56 2.68 9.37
N ASN A 114 0.16 2.05 8.25
CA ASN A 114 0.91 0.99 7.61
C ASN A 114 1.88 1.45 6.51
N MET A 115 2.20 2.75 6.48
CA MET A 115 2.98 3.38 5.44
C MET A 115 4.14 4.19 6.01
N ALA A 116 5.34 3.93 5.49
CA ALA A 116 6.52 4.73 5.74
C ALA A 116 6.83 5.60 4.51
N VAL A 117 6.55 6.90 4.63
CA VAL A 117 6.85 7.87 3.58
C VAL A 117 8.36 8.12 3.52
N GLN A 118 8.95 7.98 2.34
CA GLN A 118 10.33 8.40 2.12
C GLN A 118 10.35 9.92 2.03
N LYS A 119 10.76 10.59 3.10
CA LYS A 119 11.14 12.00 3.02
C LYS A 119 12.34 12.04 2.08
N GLY A 120 12.14 12.57 0.88
CA GLY A 120 13.22 12.78 -0.08
C GLY A 120 14.41 13.37 0.67
N GLN A 121 15.58 12.76 0.51
CA GLN A 121 16.81 13.31 1.05
C GLN A 121 16.87 14.76 0.58
N LYS A 122 16.61 15.68 1.50
CA LYS A 122 16.86 17.10 1.28
C LYS A 122 18.37 17.12 1.08
N THR A 123 18.83 17.23 -0.16
CA THR A 123 20.23 17.49 -0.46
C THR A 123 20.59 18.71 0.38
N ARG A 124 21.38 18.47 1.42
CA ARG A 124 22.08 19.51 2.14
C ARG A 124 23.04 20.11 1.13
N GLY A 125 22.58 21.15 0.44
CA GLY A 125 23.43 22.12 -0.23
C GLY A 125 23.99 23.08 0.81
#